data_AF-A0A1W9X7Z1-F1
#
_entry.id   AF-A0A1W9X7Z1-F1
#
_cell.length_a   1.000
_cell.length_b   1.000
_cell.length_c   1.000
_cell.angle_alpha   90.00
_cell.angle_beta   90.00
_cell.angle_gamma   90.00
#
_symmetry.space_group_name_H-M   'P 1'
#
loop_
_entity.id
_entity.type
_entity.pdbx_description
1 polymer ?
#
loop_
_entity_poly.entity_id
_entity_poly.type
_entity_poly.pdbx_seq_one_letter_code
_entity_poly.pdbx_strand_id
1 'polypeptide(L)'
;KGGPGGILGDASGKIPLCPPLKKRGRSECVSVSPPFFGKREARYNSWEREYFRIFRSKGGPGGILGDASGKIPLCPPLKKRGRSECVSVSPSNYQLVDHYNMMEEQNIVVSFKGEISNKTLVSLAEMLKKMFSLDRDTKRKFTKRLFSIFIELAQNICLYSAQKIIMDGKEVGSGIIVVEKRETFYRIKSGNLVPNSVIEGLSAKVTHINQLDKPELRKFYKERLKAPRKPDQKGGGVGLIVIARNSGSPIDVNLNPIDENHTFIEISTQISEEI
;
A
#
# COMPACT_ATOMS: atom_id res chain seq x y z
N LYS A 1 21.23 -61.67 8.36
CA LYS A 1 21.58 -61.55 9.81
C LYS A 1 21.54 -60.07 10.12
N GLY A 2 20.64 -59.45 10.88
CA GLY A 2 19.44 -59.80 11.62
C GLY A 2 18.90 -58.45 12.14
N GLY A 3 17.59 -58.24 12.22
CA GLY A 3 17.04 -57.24 13.16
C GLY A 3 16.92 -57.85 14.56
N PRO A 4 16.17 -57.27 15.51
CA PRO A 4 15.66 -55.89 15.64
C PRO A 4 15.99 -55.29 17.05
N GLY A 5 15.64 -54.04 17.31
CA GLY A 5 15.71 -53.47 18.66
C GLY A 5 15.00 -52.12 18.76
N GLY A 6 13.74 -52.13 19.19
CA GLY A 6 13.01 -50.92 19.57
C GLY A 6 13.17 -50.61 21.05
N ILE A 7 13.06 -49.32 21.42
CA ILE A 7 12.67 -48.85 22.75
C ILE A 7 11.71 -47.64 22.55
N LEU A 8 10.61 -47.69 23.32
CA LEU A 8 9.51 -46.72 23.44
C LEU A 8 9.85 -45.52 24.35
N GLY A 9 9.07 -44.43 24.21
CA GLY A 9 8.84 -43.36 25.19
C GLY A 9 9.80 -42.16 25.08
N ASP A 10 9.41 -40.89 25.22
CA ASP A 10 8.21 -40.32 25.82
C ASP A 10 8.03 -38.85 25.34
N ALA A 11 6.86 -38.29 25.60
CA ALA A 11 6.43 -36.94 25.21
C ALA A 11 7.21 -35.79 25.90
N SER A 12 7.12 -34.60 25.28
CA SER A 12 7.51 -33.24 25.75
C SER A 12 8.75 -32.60 25.10
N GLY A 13 8.60 -32.17 23.84
CA GLY A 13 9.58 -31.30 23.17
C GLY A 13 9.49 -29.85 23.67
N LYS A 14 10.24 -29.51 24.72
CA LYS A 14 10.70 -28.14 24.98
C LYS A 14 12.07 -27.95 24.32
N ILE A 15 12.22 -26.97 23.43
CA ILE A 15 13.52 -26.57 22.87
C ILE A 15 14.01 -25.31 23.61
N PRO A 16 15.29 -25.25 24.06
CA PRO A 16 15.78 -24.26 25.01
C PRO A 16 16.27 -22.93 24.39
N LEU A 17 16.25 -21.90 25.25
CA LEU A 17 16.69 -20.52 25.02
C LEU A 17 18.22 -20.40 24.80
N CYS A 18 18.61 -19.42 23.98
CA CYS A 18 19.99 -19.03 23.62
C CYS A 18 21.00 -18.93 24.79
N PRO A 19 22.31 -19.17 24.54
CA PRO A 19 23.37 -18.89 25.51
C PRO A 19 23.79 -17.41 25.50
N PRO A 20 24.45 -16.91 26.57
CA PRO A 20 24.77 -15.50 26.73
C PRO A 20 26.12 -15.13 26.11
N LEU A 21 26.21 -13.95 25.48
CA LEU A 21 27.48 -13.29 25.15
C LEU A 21 27.52 -11.91 25.82
N LYS A 22 28.37 -11.78 26.85
CA LYS A 22 28.91 -10.50 27.32
C LYS A 22 30.32 -10.35 26.76
N LYS A 23 30.61 -9.24 26.08
CA LYS A 23 31.79 -8.41 26.34
C LYS A 23 31.71 -7.05 25.63
N ARG A 24 32.27 -6.06 26.33
CA ARG A 24 32.27 -4.61 26.11
C ARG A 24 33.00 -4.19 24.84
N GLY A 25 32.52 -3.15 24.16
CA GLY A 25 33.25 -2.39 23.14
C GLY A 25 32.39 -1.24 22.61
N ARG A 26 32.94 -0.01 22.59
CA ARG A 26 32.26 1.23 22.17
C ARG A 26 31.77 1.15 20.72
N SER A 27 30.56 1.63 20.44
CA SER A 27 30.07 1.88 19.08
C SER A 27 30.56 3.25 18.59
N GLU A 28 31.42 3.27 17.58
CA GLU A 28 31.67 4.46 16.77
C GLU A 28 30.58 4.58 15.69
N CYS A 29 30.02 5.79 15.54
CA CYS A 29 29.11 6.13 14.45
C CYS A 29 29.91 6.38 13.17
N VAL A 30 29.74 5.54 12.15
CA VAL A 30 30.20 5.86 10.79
C VAL A 30 29.10 6.67 10.10
N SER A 31 29.36 7.95 9.82
CA SER A 31 28.54 8.79 8.97
C SER A 31 28.85 8.53 7.50
N VAL A 32 27.83 8.38 6.66
CA VAL A 32 27.99 8.27 5.20
C VAL A 32 27.27 9.44 4.55
N SER A 33 28.02 10.30 3.89
CA SER A 33 27.50 11.44 3.12
C SER A 33 26.81 10.98 1.82
N PRO A 34 25.70 11.59 1.39
CA PRO A 34 25.02 11.22 0.15
C PRO A 34 25.75 11.78 -1.10
N PRO A 35 25.72 11.07 -2.23
CA PRO A 35 26.35 11.51 -3.47
C PRO A 35 25.58 12.65 -4.13
N PHE A 36 26.32 13.69 -4.51
CA PHE A 36 25.88 14.82 -5.34
C PHE A 36 25.44 14.33 -6.73
N PHE A 37 24.20 14.63 -7.13
CA PHE A 37 23.76 14.53 -8.53
C PHE A 37 23.46 15.93 -9.09
N GLY A 38 24.40 16.45 -9.87
CA GLY A 38 24.29 17.75 -10.54
C GLY A 38 23.40 17.69 -11.78
N LYS A 39 22.23 18.35 -11.75
CA LYS A 39 21.55 18.95 -12.91
C LYS A 39 20.77 20.20 -12.49
N ARG A 40 20.76 21.22 -13.37
CA ARG A 40 20.17 22.56 -13.16
C ARG A 40 18.65 22.51 -12.84
N GLU A 41 18.25 23.31 -11.86
CA GLU A 41 16.93 23.39 -11.18
C GLU A 41 15.73 23.70 -12.11
N ALA A 42 15.98 24.18 -13.32
CA ALA A 42 14.97 24.67 -14.26
C ALA A 42 14.16 23.58 -15.01
N ARG A 43 14.43 22.28 -14.81
CA ARG A 43 13.71 21.18 -15.49
C ARG A 43 12.67 20.46 -14.63
N TYR A 44 12.47 20.89 -13.39
CA TYR A 44 11.55 20.27 -12.46
C TYR A 44 10.14 20.89 -12.56
N ASN A 45 9.12 20.05 -12.54
CA ASN A 45 7.73 20.51 -12.44
C ASN A 45 7.44 21.08 -11.03
N SER A 46 6.30 21.76 -10.87
CA SER A 46 5.97 22.50 -9.63
C SER A 46 6.04 21.63 -8.36
N TRP A 47 5.78 20.33 -8.47
CA TRP A 47 5.79 19.39 -7.36
C TRP A 47 7.18 18.81 -7.08
N GLU A 48 8.00 18.59 -8.12
CA GLU A 48 9.40 18.21 -7.95
C GLU A 48 10.21 19.30 -7.23
N ARG A 49 9.90 20.59 -7.44
CA ARG A 49 10.53 21.71 -6.71
C ARG A 49 10.13 21.77 -5.23
N GLU A 50 8.87 21.46 -4.93
CA GLU A 50 8.34 21.40 -3.56
C GLU A 50 9.02 20.30 -2.73
N TYR A 51 9.29 19.14 -3.37
CA TYR A 51 10.04 18.04 -2.79
C TYR A 51 11.48 18.43 -2.39
N PHE A 52 12.21 19.19 -3.23
CA PHE A 52 13.58 19.62 -2.92
C PHE A 52 13.69 20.70 -1.82
N ARG A 53 12.68 21.57 -1.71
CA ARG A 53 12.60 22.62 -0.68
C ARG A 53 12.47 22.03 0.72
N ILE A 54 11.72 20.94 0.85
CA ILE A 54 11.49 20.25 2.14
C ILE A 54 12.74 19.50 2.60
N PHE A 55 13.48 18.89 1.66
CA PHE A 55 14.67 18.05 1.93
C PHE A 55 15.84 18.81 2.58
N ARG A 56 15.94 20.15 2.41
CA ARG A 56 16.99 20.97 3.04
C ARG A 56 16.69 21.39 4.48
N SER A 57 15.46 21.25 4.96
CA SER A 57 15.03 21.96 6.18
C SER A 57 14.99 21.13 7.47
N LYS A 58 15.18 19.80 7.45
CA LYS A 58 15.05 18.98 8.68
C LYS A 58 16.09 17.87 8.78
N GLY A 59 17.10 18.08 9.63
CA GLY A 59 18.03 17.04 10.07
C GLY A 59 17.45 16.18 11.21
N GLY A 60 17.84 14.90 11.21
CA GLY A 60 17.94 13.97 12.36
C GLY A 60 16.66 13.55 13.12
N PRO A 61 16.37 12.24 13.28
CA PRO A 61 15.24 11.76 14.08
C PRO A 61 15.64 11.40 15.53
N GLY A 62 14.93 11.97 16.51
CA GLY A 62 14.86 11.50 17.89
C GLY A 62 13.63 10.60 18.08
N GLY A 63 13.80 9.49 18.81
CA GLY A 63 12.79 8.46 19.04
C GLY A 63 11.83 8.76 20.21
N ILE A 64 10.75 7.97 20.30
CA ILE A 64 9.84 7.93 21.45
C ILE A 64 9.64 6.47 21.85
N LEU A 65 9.98 6.19 23.12
CA LEU A 65 9.73 4.96 23.87
C LEU A 65 8.29 4.97 24.40
N GLY A 66 7.60 3.83 24.32
CA GLY A 66 6.31 3.60 25.00
C GLY A 66 6.50 3.11 26.44
N ASP A 67 5.52 3.38 27.30
CA ASP A 67 5.44 2.87 28.66
C ASP A 67 4.46 1.70 28.81
N ALA A 68 4.80 0.83 29.76
CA ALA A 68 4.24 -0.47 29.98
C ALA A 68 3.21 -0.44 31.11
N SER A 69 1.92 -0.55 30.79
CA SER A 69 0.90 -0.99 31.76
C SER A 69 -0.37 -1.45 31.04
N GLY A 70 -0.29 -2.62 30.41
CA GLY A 70 -1.48 -3.27 29.86
C GLY A 70 -2.49 -3.63 30.95
N LYS A 71 -3.56 -2.83 31.07
CA LYS A 71 -4.86 -3.20 31.65
C LYS A 71 -5.98 -2.36 31.02
N ILE A 72 -6.92 -3.02 30.35
CA ILE A 72 -8.18 -2.42 29.88
C ILE A 72 -9.29 -2.87 30.86
N PRO A 73 -10.15 -1.97 31.38
CA PRO A 73 -11.16 -2.32 32.37
C PRO A 73 -12.35 -3.09 31.77
N LEU A 74 -12.75 -4.17 32.44
CA LEU A 74 -13.95 -4.94 32.14
C LEU A 74 -15.21 -4.19 32.63
N CYS A 75 -16.20 -4.01 31.75
CA CYS A 75 -17.51 -3.42 32.09
C CYS A 75 -18.30 -4.26 33.11
N PRO A 76 -19.20 -3.65 33.92
CA PRO A 76 -20.03 -4.36 34.91
C PRO A 76 -21.29 -4.96 34.28
N PRO A 77 -21.93 -5.98 34.90
CA PRO A 77 -23.02 -6.73 34.29
C PRO A 77 -24.38 -6.04 34.48
N LEU A 78 -25.16 -5.91 33.41
CA LEU A 78 -26.58 -5.58 33.46
C LEU A 78 -27.43 -6.84 33.22
N LYS A 79 -28.25 -7.21 34.21
CA LYS A 79 -29.33 -8.20 34.05
C LYS A 79 -30.57 -7.53 33.48
N LYS A 80 -31.13 -8.05 32.38
CA LYS A 80 -32.48 -8.68 32.34
C LYS A 80 -32.91 -9.14 30.93
N ARG A 81 -33.33 -10.41 30.91
CA ARG A 81 -34.42 -11.06 30.15
C ARG A 81 -34.79 -10.54 28.76
N GLY A 82 -34.34 -11.30 27.77
CA GLY A 82 -34.89 -11.43 26.43
C GLY A 82 -33.99 -12.42 25.69
N ARG A 83 -34.55 -13.48 25.09
CA ARG A 83 -33.76 -14.51 24.41
C ARG A 83 -33.27 -13.94 23.07
N SER A 84 -32.27 -13.06 23.11
CA SER A 84 -31.44 -12.76 21.96
C SER A 84 -30.45 -13.91 21.83
N GLU A 85 -30.58 -14.72 20.79
CA GLU A 85 -29.49 -15.59 20.36
C GLU A 85 -28.31 -14.69 20.01
N CYS A 86 -27.37 -14.59 20.94
CA CYS A 86 -26.06 -14.06 20.64
C CYS A 86 -25.40 -15.06 19.69
N VAL A 87 -25.45 -14.77 18.39
CA VAL A 87 -24.53 -15.40 17.44
C VAL A 87 -23.14 -14.93 17.85
N SER A 88 -22.47 -15.73 18.67
CA SER A 88 -21.08 -15.54 18.99
C SER A 88 -20.29 -15.84 17.72
N VAL A 89 -20.07 -14.82 16.89
CA VAL A 89 -19.07 -14.91 15.82
C VAL A 89 -17.72 -14.98 16.54
N SER A 90 -17.19 -16.19 16.73
CA SER A 90 -15.81 -16.37 17.12
C SER A 90 -14.95 -15.66 16.06
N PRO A 91 -14.00 -14.78 16.44
CA PRO A 91 -13.05 -14.26 15.48
C PRO A 91 -12.43 -15.45 14.75
N SER A 92 -12.58 -15.52 13.43
CA SER A 92 -11.84 -16.47 12.60
C SER A 92 -10.38 -16.35 13.03
N ASN A 93 -9.81 -17.45 13.52
CA ASN A 93 -8.46 -17.46 14.07
C ASN A 93 -7.48 -17.12 12.93
N TYR A 94 -7.10 -15.85 12.81
CA TYR A 94 -6.23 -15.38 11.74
C TYR A 94 -4.81 -15.88 12.00
N GLN A 95 -4.41 -16.90 11.23
CA GLN A 95 -3.07 -17.48 11.31
C GLN A 95 -2.13 -16.78 10.33
N LEU A 96 -1.02 -16.25 10.84
CA LEU A 96 -0.02 -15.57 10.00
C LEU A 96 0.61 -16.49 8.95
N VAL A 97 0.69 -17.80 9.24
CA VAL A 97 1.22 -18.78 8.28
C VAL A 97 0.33 -18.91 7.05
N ASP A 98 -1.00 -18.89 7.23
CA ASP A 98 -1.95 -18.97 6.11
C ASP A 98 -1.88 -17.71 5.25
N HIS A 99 -1.75 -16.54 5.88
CA HIS A 99 -1.56 -15.29 5.16
C HIS A 99 -0.23 -15.26 4.39
N TYR A 100 0.86 -15.73 5.01
CA TYR A 100 2.17 -15.82 4.37
C TYR A 100 2.13 -16.77 3.16
N ASN A 101 1.55 -17.96 3.31
CA ASN A 101 1.42 -18.92 2.21
C ASN A 101 0.59 -18.35 1.05
N MET A 102 -0.54 -17.69 1.36
CA MET A 102 -1.34 -16.99 0.35
C MET A 102 -0.54 -15.92 -0.39
N MET A 103 0.31 -15.17 0.32
CA MET A 103 1.18 -14.17 -0.30
C MET A 103 2.24 -14.80 -1.21
N GLU A 104 2.86 -15.91 -0.79
CA GLU A 104 3.83 -16.66 -1.59
C GLU A 104 3.18 -17.27 -2.85
N GLU A 105 2.04 -17.95 -2.70
CA GLU A 105 1.26 -18.52 -3.81
C GLU A 105 0.89 -17.46 -4.85
N GLN A 106 0.46 -16.29 -4.38
CA GLN A 106 0.10 -15.17 -5.23
C GLN A 106 1.29 -14.30 -5.66
N ASN A 107 2.53 -14.67 -5.31
CA ASN A 107 3.75 -13.92 -5.62
C ASN A 107 3.63 -12.43 -5.24
N ILE A 108 3.06 -12.15 -4.06
CA ILE A 108 2.88 -10.80 -3.53
C ILE A 108 4.23 -10.30 -3.02
N VAL A 109 4.78 -9.29 -3.68
CA VAL A 109 6.06 -8.68 -3.30
C VAL A 109 5.89 -7.50 -2.35
N VAL A 110 4.72 -6.85 -2.38
CA VAL A 110 4.36 -5.77 -1.45
C VAL A 110 2.88 -5.89 -1.11
N SER A 111 2.56 -5.84 0.18
CA SER A 111 1.20 -5.69 0.69
C SER A 111 1.22 -4.68 1.84
N PHE A 112 0.40 -3.65 1.73
CA PHE A 112 0.21 -2.67 2.79
C PHE A 112 -1.28 -2.43 2.98
N LYS A 113 -1.77 -2.67 4.21
CA LYS A 113 -3.12 -2.31 4.64
C LYS A 113 -3.02 -1.29 5.77
N GLY A 114 -3.75 -0.19 5.66
CA GLY A 114 -3.84 0.82 6.71
C GLY A 114 -4.05 2.23 6.16
N GLU A 115 -3.76 3.20 6.99
CA GLU A 115 -3.98 4.62 6.74
C GLU A 115 -2.85 5.20 5.89
N ILE A 116 -3.22 5.72 4.72
CA ILE A 116 -2.25 6.30 3.77
C ILE A 116 -2.19 7.81 3.99
N SER A 117 -1.36 8.22 4.94
CA SER A 117 -0.97 9.64 5.08
C SER A 117 0.03 10.03 4.00
N ASN A 118 0.25 11.33 3.77
CA ASN A 118 1.31 11.81 2.87
C ASN A 118 2.70 11.26 3.29
N LYS A 119 2.96 11.15 4.59
CA LYS A 119 4.21 10.59 5.11
C LYS A 119 4.31 9.11 4.79
N THR A 120 3.24 8.34 5.05
CA THR A 120 3.16 6.90 4.72
C THR A 120 3.38 6.67 3.23
N LEU A 121 2.71 7.47 2.39
CA LEU A 121 2.83 7.40 0.95
C LEU A 121 4.27 7.62 0.47
N VAL A 122 4.98 8.63 1.00
CA VAL A 122 6.40 8.86 0.68
C VAL A 122 7.28 7.69 1.11
N SER A 123 7.05 7.11 2.29
CA SER A 123 7.84 5.96 2.76
C SER A 123 7.61 4.69 1.93
N LEU A 124 6.35 4.37 1.59
CA LEU A 124 6.02 3.23 0.73
C LEU A 124 6.61 3.41 -0.68
N ALA A 125 6.53 4.63 -1.18
CA ALA A 125 7.10 5.05 -2.44
C ALA A 125 8.63 4.85 -2.49
N GLU A 126 9.36 5.21 -1.44
CA GLU A 126 10.79 4.95 -1.32
C GLU A 126 11.13 3.47 -1.20
N MET A 127 10.34 2.71 -0.43
CA MET A 127 10.50 1.26 -0.29
C MET A 127 10.39 0.57 -1.65
N LEU A 128 9.33 0.87 -2.41
CA LEU A 128 9.14 0.34 -3.76
C LEU A 128 10.29 0.72 -4.69
N LYS A 129 10.72 1.98 -4.67
CA LYS A 129 11.88 2.40 -5.46
C LYS A 129 13.10 1.55 -5.14
N LYS A 130 13.42 1.33 -3.87
CA LYS A 130 14.59 0.54 -3.46
C LYS A 130 14.48 -0.92 -3.93
N MET A 131 13.31 -1.53 -3.78
CA MET A 131 13.06 -2.90 -4.26
C MET A 131 13.34 -3.07 -5.77
N PHE A 132 12.96 -2.07 -6.58
CA PHE A 132 13.11 -2.12 -8.04
C PHE A 132 14.34 -1.37 -8.59
N SER A 133 15.20 -0.78 -7.74
CA SER A 133 16.40 -0.04 -8.15
C SER A 133 17.68 -0.88 -8.10
N LEU A 134 17.59 -2.17 -7.74
CA LEU A 134 18.76 -3.04 -7.59
C LEU A 134 19.39 -3.46 -8.94
N ASP A 135 18.66 -3.34 -10.05
CA ASP A 135 19.16 -3.68 -11.39
C ASP A 135 19.44 -2.42 -12.24
N ARG A 136 20.68 -2.34 -12.74
CA ARG A 136 21.29 -1.20 -13.49
C ARG A 136 20.42 -0.70 -14.65
N ASP A 137 20.47 0.62 -14.87
CA ASP A 137 20.01 1.49 -15.99
C ASP A 137 18.84 1.08 -16.91
N THR A 138 18.71 -0.18 -17.30
CA THR A 138 17.70 -0.74 -18.20
C THR A 138 16.28 -0.71 -17.61
N LYS A 139 16.12 -0.87 -16.28
CA LYS A 139 14.80 -0.91 -15.62
C LYS A 139 14.26 0.45 -15.16
N ARG A 140 15.01 1.54 -15.37
CA ARG A 140 14.64 2.88 -14.87
C ARG A 140 13.29 3.39 -15.39
N LYS A 141 12.97 3.08 -16.66
CA LYS A 141 11.70 3.50 -17.28
C LYS A 141 10.52 2.74 -16.68
N PHE A 142 10.68 1.44 -16.47
CA PHE A 142 9.71 0.60 -15.77
C PHE A 142 9.48 1.10 -14.34
N THR A 143 10.53 1.26 -13.54
CA THR A 143 10.42 1.72 -12.14
C THR A 143 9.70 3.05 -12.02
N LYS A 144 9.96 4.01 -12.94
CA LYS A 144 9.25 5.30 -12.96
C LYS A 144 7.75 5.14 -13.26
N ARG A 145 7.39 4.28 -14.21
CA ARG A 145 5.99 4.01 -14.57
C ARG A 145 5.26 3.31 -13.43
N LEU A 146 5.83 2.24 -12.88
CA LEU A 146 5.30 1.50 -11.73
C LEU A 146 5.08 2.45 -10.54
N PHE A 147 6.09 3.27 -10.24
CA PHE A 147 5.99 4.27 -9.18
C PHE A 147 4.85 5.26 -9.41
N SER A 148 4.73 5.78 -10.64
CA SER A 148 3.65 6.71 -10.96
C SER A 148 2.29 6.07 -10.78
N ILE A 149 2.11 4.80 -11.19
CA ILE A 149 0.85 4.07 -10.98
C ILE A 149 0.58 3.89 -9.47
N PHE A 150 1.59 3.48 -8.70
CA PHE A 150 1.47 3.30 -7.26
C PHE A 150 0.98 4.58 -6.56
N ILE A 151 1.54 5.74 -6.91
CA ILE A 151 1.15 7.02 -6.30
C ILE A 151 -0.30 7.37 -6.62
N GLU A 152 -0.75 7.18 -7.86
CA GLU A 152 -2.14 7.48 -8.25
C GLU A 152 -3.14 6.56 -7.52
N LEU A 153 -2.79 5.28 -7.34
CA LEU A 153 -3.61 4.32 -6.59
C LEU A 153 -3.60 4.64 -5.08
N ALA A 154 -2.45 4.98 -4.50
CA ALA A 154 -2.36 5.40 -3.11
C ALA A 154 -3.17 6.69 -2.85
N GLN A 155 -3.10 7.66 -3.76
CA GLN A 155 -3.91 8.88 -3.69
C GLN A 155 -5.40 8.61 -3.86
N ASN A 156 -5.78 7.59 -4.63
CA ASN A 156 -7.18 7.16 -4.73
C ASN A 156 -7.72 6.78 -3.33
N ILE A 157 -6.95 5.99 -2.58
CA ILE A 157 -7.28 5.64 -1.19
C ILE A 157 -7.35 6.91 -0.32
N CYS A 158 -6.32 7.77 -0.35
CA CYS A 158 -6.26 8.97 0.48
C CYS A 158 -7.49 9.89 0.31
N LEU A 159 -7.90 10.10 -0.94
CA LEU A 159 -8.89 11.11 -1.30
C LEU A 159 -10.33 10.59 -1.25
N TYR A 160 -10.53 9.32 -1.61
CA TYR A 160 -11.86 8.76 -1.85
C TYR A 160 -12.30 7.68 -0.86
N SER A 161 -11.41 7.18 0.02
CA SER A 161 -11.84 6.22 1.03
C SER A 161 -12.93 6.80 1.92
N ALA A 162 -14.01 6.04 2.11
CA ALA A 162 -15.07 6.32 3.08
C ALA A 162 -14.58 6.06 4.52
N GLN A 163 -13.61 5.16 4.69
CA GLN A 163 -12.96 4.92 5.97
C GLN A 163 -11.82 5.91 6.15
N LYS A 164 -12.02 6.85 7.09
CA LYS A 164 -11.05 7.90 7.37
C LYS A 164 -10.82 8.03 8.87
N ILE A 165 -9.60 8.37 9.23
CA ILE A 165 -9.25 8.80 10.58
C ILE A 165 -8.65 10.22 10.54
N ILE A 166 -8.60 10.87 11.70
CA ILE A 166 -7.90 12.15 11.85
C ILE A 166 -6.48 11.86 12.33
N MET A 167 -5.48 12.24 11.55
CA MET A 167 -4.06 12.24 11.93
C MET A 167 -3.49 13.64 11.73
N ASP A 168 -2.80 14.18 12.74
CA ASP A 168 -2.21 15.53 12.69
C ASP A 168 -3.20 16.61 12.21
N GLY A 169 -4.47 16.51 12.64
CA GLY A 169 -5.55 17.44 12.27
C GLY A 169 -6.04 17.31 10.82
N LYS A 170 -5.71 16.23 10.11
CA LYS A 170 -6.13 15.98 8.73
C LYS A 170 -6.81 14.63 8.59
N GLU A 171 -7.81 14.56 7.71
CA GLU A 171 -8.40 13.28 7.30
C GLU A 171 -7.41 12.45 6.50
N VAL A 172 -7.27 11.18 6.88
CA VAL A 172 -6.43 10.19 6.22
C VAL A 172 -7.28 8.98 5.86
N GLY A 173 -7.34 8.65 4.57
CA GLY A 173 -8.04 7.48 4.07
C GLY A 173 -7.33 6.17 4.41
N SER A 174 -8.12 5.14 4.73
CA SER A 174 -7.66 3.77 4.96
C SER A 174 -7.97 2.88 3.75
N GLY A 175 -7.07 1.96 3.44
CA GLY A 175 -7.22 1.03 2.33
C GLY A 175 -6.11 -0.01 2.30
N ILE A 176 -6.02 -0.71 1.17
CA ILE A 176 -5.00 -1.71 0.91
C ILE A 176 -4.35 -1.47 -0.45
N ILE A 177 -3.05 -1.67 -0.56
CA ILE A 177 -2.31 -1.67 -1.82
C ILE A 177 -1.43 -2.91 -1.89
N VAL A 178 -1.49 -3.60 -3.02
CA VAL A 178 -0.81 -4.88 -3.26
C VAL A 178 -0.06 -4.80 -4.59
N VAL A 179 1.17 -5.30 -4.60
CA VAL A 179 1.96 -5.51 -5.81
C VAL A 179 2.26 -7.00 -5.90
N GLU A 180 1.81 -7.61 -6.99
CA GLU A 180 2.04 -8.99 -7.36
C GLU A 180 3.06 -9.04 -8.49
N LYS A 181 4.03 -9.96 -8.39
CA LYS A 181 4.93 -10.28 -9.49
C LYS A 181 4.35 -11.46 -10.28
N ARG A 182 4.29 -11.32 -11.60
CA ARG A 182 4.01 -12.41 -12.55
C ARG A 182 5.24 -12.61 -13.42
N GLU A 183 5.24 -13.66 -14.23
CA GLU A 183 6.39 -14.03 -15.06
C GLU A 183 6.82 -12.89 -15.99
N THR A 184 5.87 -12.20 -16.62
CA THR A 184 6.13 -11.19 -17.67
C THR A 184 5.70 -9.77 -17.28
N PHE A 185 4.99 -9.60 -16.16
CA PHE A 185 4.47 -8.31 -15.72
C PHE A 185 4.31 -8.23 -14.21
N TYR A 186 4.09 -7.02 -13.69
CA TYR A 186 3.61 -6.79 -12.34
C TYR A 186 2.15 -6.40 -12.39
N ARG A 187 1.36 -6.93 -11.46
CA ARG A 187 0.00 -6.45 -11.22
C ARG A 187 0.02 -5.61 -9.96
N ILE A 188 -0.50 -4.39 -10.07
CA ILE A 188 -0.67 -3.50 -8.94
C ILE A 188 -2.15 -3.26 -8.71
N LYS A 189 -2.56 -3.40 -7.46
CA LYS A 189 -3.96 -3.32 -7.01
C LYS A 189 -4.05 -2.36 -5.84
N SER A 190 -5.10 -1.57 -5.78
CA SER A 190 -5.52 -0.87 -4.57
C SER A 190 -6.98 -1.12 -4.30
N GLY A 191 -7.35 -1.17 -3.02
CA GLY A 191 -8.75 -1.22 -2.63
C GLY A 191 -9.06 -0.37 -1.42
N ASN A 192 -10.26 0.20 -1.42
CA ASN A 192 -10.80 0.97 -0.31
C ASN A 192 -12.33 0.99 -0.38
N LEU A 193 -12.95 1.27 0.77
CA LEU A 193 -14.39 1.46 0.86
C LEU A 193 -14.77 2.81 0.22
N VAL A 194 -15.86 2.88 -0.52
CA VAL A 194 -16.42 4.12 -1.08
C VAL A 194 -17.95 4.15 -0.96
N PRO A 195 -18.60 5.33 -0.99
CA PRO A 195 -20.05 5.42 -1.03
C PRO A 195 -20.62 4.85 -2.33
N ASN A 196 -21.77 4.17 -2.28
CA ASN A 196 -22.41 3.60 -3.47
C ASN A 196 -22.71 4.63 -4.57
N SER A 197 -22.91 5.90 -4.19
CA SER A 197 -23.15 7.02 -5.12
C SER A 197 -21.99 7.30 -6.10
N VAL A 198 -20.76 6.84 -5.83
CA VAL A 198 -19.62 7.08 -6.73
C VAL A 198 -19.43 5.99 -7.79
N ILE A 199 -20.11 4.86 -7.65
CA ILE A 199 -19.84 3.63 -8.42
C ILE A 199 -20.14 3.79 -9.90
N GLU A 200 -21.30 4.35 -10.25
CA GLU A 200 -21.69 4.57 -11.65
C GLU A 200 -20.70 5.50 -12.35
N GLY A 201 -20.37 6.63 -11.71
CA GLY A 201 -19.43 7.61 -12.25
C GLY A 201 -17.99 7.09 -12.37
N LEU A 202 -17.56 6.20 -11.46
CA LEU A 202 -16.27 5.53 -11.57
C LEU A 202 -16.25 4.54 -12.74
N SER A 203 -17.28 3.69 -12.83
CA SER A 203 -17.40 2.66 -13.86
C SER A 203 -17.42 3.28 -15.25
N ALA A 204 -18.26 4.30 -15.47
CA ALA A 204 -18.34 5.00 -16.75
C ALA A 204 -16.99 5.63 -17.16
N LYS A 205 -16.23 6.19 -16.21
CA LYS A 205 -14.88 6.73 -16.48
C LYS A 205 -13.91 5.64 -16.90
N VAL A 206 -13.89 4.51 -16.21
CA VAL A 206 -12.98 3.41 -16.52
C VAL A 206 -13.34 2.77 -17.85
N THR A 207 -14.62 2.52 -18.12
CA THR A 207 -15.11 2.02 -19.42
C THR A 207 -14.65 2.94 -20.55
N HIS A 208 -14.83 4.25 -20.42
CA HIS A 208 -14.38 5.20 -21.42
C HIS A 208 -12.85 5.18 -21.61
N ILE A 209 -12.08 5.22 -20.52
CA ILE A 209 -10.61 5.22 -20.58
C ILE A 209 -10.07 3.95 -21.26
N ASN A 210 -10.65 2.79 -20.97
CA ASN A 210 -10.23 1.51 -21.54
C ASN A 210 -10.54 1.37 -23.04
N GLN A 211 -11.43 2.21 -23.60
CA GLN A 211 -11.71 2.25 -25.03
C GLN A 211 -10.71 3.10 -25.83
N LEU A 212 -9.91 3.93 -25.16
CA LEU A 212 -9.00 4.87 -25.82
C LEU A 212 -7.65 4.22 -26.14
N ASP A 213 -7.13 4.50 -27.33
CA ASP A 213 -5.79 4.11 -27.72
C ASP A 213 -4.70 5.02 -27.11
N LYS A 214 -3.42 4.72 -27.38
CA LYS A 214 -2.29 5.51 -26.84
C LYS A 214 -2.31 6.99 -27.27
N PRO A 215 -2.48 7.35 -28.57
CA PRO A 215 -2.71 8.72 -29.01
C PRO A 215 -3.90 9.42 -28.32
N GLU A 216 -5.04 8.75 -28.22
CA GLU A 216 -6.28 9.28 -27.66
C GLU A 216 -6.14 9.52 -26.15
N LEU A 217 -5.55 8.58 -25.40
CA LEU A 217 -5.24 8.76 -23.99
C LEU A 217 -4.34 9.99 -23.74
N ARG A 218 -3.37 10.26 -24.63
CA ARG A 218 -2.52 11.45 -24.55
C ARG A 218 -3.31 12.73 -24.81
N LYS A 219 -4.21 12.72 -25.80
CA LYS A 219 -5.09 13.85 -26.10
C LYS A 219 -6.04 14.12 -24.93
N PHE A 220 -6.73 13.09 -24.45
CA PHE A 220 -7.65 13.16 -23.33
C PHE A 220 -6.98 13.64 -22.05
N TYR A 221 -5.76 13.18 -21.76
CA TYR A 221 -4.96 13.69 -20.64
C TYR A 221 -4.71 15.21 -20.74
N LYS A 222 -4.31 15.70 -21.91
CA LYS A 222 -4.05 17.13 -22.13
C LYS A 222 -5.32 17.98 -22.01
N GLU A 223 -6.44 17.48 -22.51
CA GLU A 223 -7.75 18.15 -22.40
C GLU A 223 -8.18 18.26 -20.94
N ARG A 224 -8.05 17.16 -20.17
CA ARG A 224 -8.39 17.15 -18.75
C ARG A 224 -7.51 18.07 -17.90
N LEU A 225 -6.24 18.28 -18.27
CA LEU A 225 -5.39 19.26 -17.60
C LEU A 225 -5.81 20.72 -17.83
N LYS A 226 -6.47 21.01 -18.96
CA LYS A 226 -6.95 22.36 -19.30
C LYS A 226 -8.36 22.63 -18.80
N ALA A 227 -9.12 21.57 -18.52
CA ALA A 227 -10.50 21.69 -18.06
C ALA A 227 -10.56 22.35 -16.65
N PRO A 228 -11.55 23.23 -16.41
CA PRO A 228 -11.77 23.80 -15.10
C PRO A 228 -12.10 22.68 -14.08
N ARG A 229 -11.60 22.83 -12.86
CA ARG A 229 -11.94 21.91 -11.77
C ARG A 229 -13.39 22.10 -11.36
N LYS A 230 -14.12 21.00 -11.16
CA LYS A 230 -15.45 21.06 -10.56
C LYS A 230 -15.34 21.37 -9.05
N PRO A 231 -16.29 22.08 -8.45
CA PRO A 231 -16.24 22.47 -7.03
C PRO A 231 -16.11 21.28 -6.06
N ASP A 232 -16.72 20.17 -6.42
CA ASP A 232 -16.84 18.90 -5.68
C ASP A 232 -15.69 17.91 -5.99
N GLN A 233 -14.74 18.29 -6.84
CA GLN A 233 -13.65 17.43 -7.28
C GLN A 233 -12.53 17.36 -6.23
N LYS A 234 -12.44 16.25 -5.49
CA LYS A 234 -11.43 16.01 -4.44
C LYS A 234 -10.00 15.79 -4.96
N GLY A 235 -9.73 15.89 -6.27
CA GLY A 235 -8.41 15.67 -6.86
C GLY A 235 -8.24 16.23 -8.28
N GLY A 236 -7.14 15.89 -8.96
CA GLY A 236 -6.84 16.39 -10.31
C GLY A 236 -7.70 15.78 -11.44
N GLY A 237 -8.47 14.72 -11.16
CA GLY A 237 -9.36 14.08 -12.14
C GLY A 237 -8.64 13.36 -13.28
N VAL A 238 -7.32 13.25 -13.23
CA VAL A 238 -6.46 12.67 -14.27
C VAL A 238 -5.85 11.33 -13.87
N GLY A 239 -5.97 10.90 -12.61
CA GLY A 239 -5.22 9.76 -12.08
C GLY A 239 -5.46 8.44 -12.83
N LEU A 240 -6.72 8.11 -13.13
CA LEU A 240 -7.04 6.93 -13.94
C LEU A 240 -6.42 7.00 -15.34
N ILE A 241 -6.34 8.19 -15.95
CA ILE A 241 -5.70 8.37 -17.26
C ILE A 241 -4.19 8.16 -17.15
N VAL A 242 -3.57 8.65 -16.06
CA VAL A 242 -2.14 8.43 -15.77
C VAL A 242 -1.86 6.94 -15.59
N ILE A 243 -2.72 6.22 -14.86
CA ILE A 243 -2.63 4.77 -14.67
C ILE A 243 -2.65 4.06 -16.03
N ALA A 244 -3.69 4.25 -16.84
CA ALA A 244 -3.82 3.59 -18.15
C ALA A 244 -2.64 3.90 -19.09
N ARG A 245 -2.18 5.15 -19.13
CA ARG A 245 -1.03 5.56 -19.96
C ARG A 245 0.28 4.92 -19.50
N ASN A 246 0.48 4.83 -18.19
CA ASN A 246 1.71 4.30 -17.63
C ASN A 246 1.70 2.78 -17.53
N SER A 247 0.55 2.11 -17.43
CA SER A 247 0.46 0.65 -17.51
C SER A 247 0.63 0.18 -18.94
N GLY A 248 0.01 0.90 -19.89
CA GLY A 248 -0.13 0.42 -21.27
C GLY A 248 -1.14 -0.72 -21.40
N SER A 249 -1.91 -0.97 -20.34
CA SER A 249 -2.88 -2.05 -20.19
C SER A 249 -4.21 -1.45 -19.70
N PRO A 250 -5.35 -2.11 -19.96
CA PRO A 250 -6.63 -1.72 -19.39
C PRO A 250 -6.58 -1.63 -17.85
N ILE A 251 -7.49 -0.84 -17.31
CA ILE A 251 -7.76 -0.76 -15.87
C ILE A 251 -8.90 -1.72 -15.55
N ASP A 252 -8.66 -2.63 -14.62
CA ASP A 252 -9.68 -3.52 -14.09
C ASP A 252 -10.27 -2.92 -12.83
N VAL A 253 -11.61 -2.92 -12.71
CA VAL A 253 -12.32 -2.51 -11.50
C VAL A 253 -13.19 -3.67 -11.04
N ASN A 254 -12.99 -4.10 -9.80
CA ASN A 254 -13.87 -5.06 -9.15
C ASN A 254 -14.66 -4.35 -8.04
N LEU A 255 -15.97 -4.61 -8.00
CA LEU A 255 -16.91 -3.97 -7.09
C LEU A 255 -17.44 -5.04 -6.14
N ASN A 256 -17.18 -4.85 -4.85
CA ASN A 256 -17.63 -5.77 -3.81
C ASN A 256 -18.58 -5.02 -2.86
N PRO A 257 -19.90 -5.04 -3.11
CA PRO A 257 -20.88 -4.40 -2.23
C PRO A 257 -20.74 -4.92 -0.80
N ILE A 258 -20.70 -4.02 0.18
CA ILE A 258 -20.58 -4.36 1.61
C ILE A 258 -21.92 -4.14 2.32
N ASP A 259 -22.56 -3.00 2.08
CA ASP A 259 -23.85 -2.64 2.66
C ASP A 259 -24.63 -1.68 1.74
N GLU A 260 -25.80 -1.20 2.19
CA GLU A 260 -26.68 -0.29 1.45
C GLU A 260 -26.02 1.04 1.06
N ASN A 261 -24.98 1.44 1.78
CA ASN A 261 -24.31 2.73 1.62
C ASN A 261 -22.91 2.59 1.00
N HIS A 262 -22.27 1.44 1.12
CA HIS A 262 -20.86 1.28 0.79
C HIS A 262 -20.53 0.04 -0.06
N THR A 263 -19.55 0.25 -0.93
CA THR A 263 -18.94 -0.79 -1.77
C THR A 263 -17.43 -0.74 -1.56
N PHE A 264 -16.80 -1.90 -1.39
CA PHE A 264 -15.35 -2.01 -1.45
C PHE A 264 -14.92 -2.14 -2.90
N ILE A 265 -14.22 -1.13 -3.39
CA ILE A 265 -13.70 -1.14 -4.76
C ILE A 265 -12.28 -1.66 -4.76
N GLU A 266 -11.95 -2.45 -5.78
CA GLU A 266 -10.59 -2.78 -6.15
C GLU A 266 -10.32 -2.17 -7.52
N ILE A 267 -9.23 -1.42 -7.64
CA ILE A 267 -8.71 -0.91 -8.91
C ILE A 267 -7.38 -1.60 -9.15
N SER A 268 -7.22 -2.23 -10.31
CA SER A 268 -5.97 -2.87 -10.67
C SER A 268 -5.55 -2.62 -12.11
N THR A 269 -4.26 -2.78 -12.36
CA THR A 269 -3.69 -2.77 -13.71
C THR A 269 -2.41 -3.60 -13.77
N GLN A 270 -1.95 -3.87 -14.98
CA GLN A 270 -0.78 -4.69 -15.26
C GLN A 270 0.27 -3.86 -15.98
N ILE A 271 1.53 -4.02 -15.59
CA ILE A 271 2.67 -3.33 -16.20
C ILE A 271 3.82 -4.30 -16.45
N SER A 272 4.20 -4.44 -17.71
CA SER A 272 5.36 -5.25 -18.12
C SER A 272 6.69 -4.52 -17.89
N GLU A 273 7.74 -5.28 -17.58
CA GLU A 273 9.12 -4.75 -17.52
C GLU A 273 9.61 -4.29 -18.90
N GLU A 274 9.21 -5.01 -19.95
CA GLU A 274 9.52 -4.73 -21.35
C GLU A 274 8.46 -3.79 -22.00
N ILE A 275 8.88 -2.97 -22.97
CA ILE A 275 8.01 -2.04 -23.71
C ILE A 275 8.15 -2.28 -25.20
#